data_AF-A0A183K3X7-F1
#
_entry.id   AF-A0A183K3X7-F1
#
_cell.length_a   1.000
_cell.length_b   1.000
_cell.length_c   1.000
_cell.angle_alpha   90.00
_cell.angle_beta   90.00
_cell.angle_gamma   90.00
#
_symmetry.space_group_name_H-M   'P 1'
#
loop_
_entity.id
_entity.type
_entity.pdbx_description
1 polymer ?
#
loop_
_entity_poly.entity_id
_entity_poly.type
_entity_poly.pdbx_seq_one_letter_code
_entity_poly.pdbx_strand_id
1 'polypeptide(L)' 'MDLLIGLDMLKRHQCCIDLKRNVLIIDGRIEAPFLPESEIPLSLSNPSILDNEDTDERVSSASLFY' A
#
# COMPACT_ATOMS: atom_id res chain seq x y z
N MET A 1 2.97 -8.40 -8.92
CA MET A 1 2.71 -8.58 -7.48
C MET A 1 3.13 -7.27 -6.90
N ASP A 2 2.13 -6.50 -6.50
CA ASP A 2 2.29 -5.08 -6.29
C ASP A 2 2.09 -4.84 -4.79
N LEU A 3 2.97 -4.07 -4.17
CA LEU A 3 3.02 -3.94 -2.71
C LEU A 3 2.55 -2.55 -2.29
N LEU A 4 1.35 -2.47 -1.71
CA LEU A 4 0.85 -1.27 -1.06
C LEU A 4 1.27 -1.24 0.42
N ILE A 5 2.16 -0.33 0.80
CA ILE A 5 2.59 -0.18 2.20
C ILE A 5 1.67 0.82 2.91
N GLY A 6 0.67 0.30 3.63
CA GLY A 6 -0.23 1.11 4.45
C GLY A 6 0.40 1.71 5.71
N LEU A 7 -0.26 2.70 6.32
CA LEU A 7 0.21 3.40 7.53
C LEU A 7 0.48 2.45 8.72
N ASP A 8 -0.24 1.33 8.81
CA ASP A 8 -0.03 0.32 9.85
C ASP A 8 1.35 -0.37 9.71
N MET A 9 1.77 -0.71 8.48
CA MET A 9 3.09 -1.27 8.22
C MET A 9 4.21 -0.25 8.50
N LEU A 10 4.00 1.01 8.10
CA LEU A 10 4.95 2.10 8.40
C LEU A 10 5.14 2.28 9.91
N LYS A 11 4.05 2.24 10.70
CA LYS A 11 4.12 2.31 12.17
C LYS A 11 4.79 1.07 12.77
N ARG A 12 4.42 -0.14 12.32
CA ARG A 12 4.95 -1.42 12.83
C ARG A 12 6.48 -1.52 12.68
N HIS A 13 7.03 -1.01 11.58
CA HIS A 13 8.46 -1.07 11.28
C HIS A 13 9.22 0.26 11.52
N GLN A 14 8.59 1.19 12.26
CA GLN A 14 9.14 2.51 12.59
C GLN A 14 9.72 3.26 11.39
N CYS A 15 9.04 3.18 10.24
CA CYS A 15 9.54 3.72 8.99
C CYS A 15 9.61 5.25 9.03
N CYS A 16 10.69 5.81 8.49
CA CYS A 16 10.89 7.25 8.33
C CYS A 16 10.90 7.61 6.84
N ILE A 17 10.01 8.52 6.43
CA ILE A 17 9.93 9.02 5.06
C ILE A 17 10.86 10.25 4.95
N ASP A 18 12.07 10.07 4.40
CA ASP A 18 13.01 11.17 4.17
C ASP A 18 12.85 11.69 2.73
N LEU A 19 11.97 12.68 2.58
CA LEU A 19 11.74 13.38 1.30
C LEU A 19 12.93 14.25 0.87
N LYS A 20 13.86 14.60 1.76
CA LYS A 20 15.04 15.40 1.42
C LYS A 20 16.12 14.55 0.73
N ARG A 21 16.23 13.28 1.14
CA ARG A 21 17.12 12.28 0.53
C ARG A 21 16.41 11.39 -0.52
N ASN A 22 15.08 11.50 -0.62
CA ASN A 22 14.23 10.67 -1.46
C ASN A 22 14.31 9.17 -1.11
N VAL A 23 14.31 8.84 0.19
CA VAL A 23 14.39 7.46 0.70
C VAL A 23 13.34 7.17 1.79
N LEU A 24 12.86 5.93 1.82
CA LEU A 24 12.16 5.34 2.96
C LEU A 24 13.17 4.58 3.81
N ILE A 25 13.32 4.98 5.08
CA ILE A 25 14.18 4.28 6.04
C ILE A 25 13.30 3.34 6.87
N ILE A 26 13.66 2.05 6.95
CA ILE A 26 12.94 1.02 7.71
C ILE A 26 13.79 0.61 8.93
N ASP A 27 13.20 0.60 10.12
CA ASP A 27 13.87 0.26 11.40
C ASP A 27 15.19 1.02 11.66
N GLY A 28 15.34 2.22 11.07
CA GLY A 28 16.58 3.01 11.13
C GLY A 28 17.81 2.36 10.49
N ARG A 29 17.66 1.27 9.72
CA ARG A 29 18.75 0.40 9.24
C ARG A 29 18.76 0.16 7.75
N ILE A 30 17.59 0.01 7.14
CA ILE A 30 17.45 -0.27 5.71
C ILE A 30 16.99 1.01 5.02
N GLU A 31 17.74 1.49 4.04
CA GLU A 31 17.34 2.61 3.19
C GLU A 31 16.82 2.07 1.86
N ALA A 32 15.57 2.37 1.53
CA ALA A 32 14.93 2.04 0.26
C ALA A 32 14.67 3.34 -0.50
N PRO A 33 15.39 3.65 -1.60
CA PRO A 33 15.12 4.85 -2.39
C PRO A 33 13.73 4.79 -3.03
N PHE A 34 13.05 5.94 -3.13
CA PHE A 34 11.80 6.02 -3.87
C PHE A 34 12.06 5.91 -5.37
N LEU A 35 11.12 5.28 -6.08
CA LEU A 35 11.21 5.10 -7.53
C LEU A 35 11.16 6.47 -8.25
N PRO A 36 11.94 6.64 -9.34
CA PRO A 36 11.79 7.79 -10.22
C PRO A 36 10.44 7.73 -10.98
N GLU A 37 9.95 8.87 -11.46
CA GLU A 37 8.64 8.96 -12.15
C GLU A 37 8.51 7.99 -13.33
N SER A 38 9.60 7.69 -14.04
CA SER A 38 9.65 6.75 -15.16
C SER A 38 9.42 5.28 -14.78
N GLU A 39 9.56 4.94 -13.49
CA GLU A 39 9.37 3.58 -12.96
C GLU A 39 8.05 3.44 -12.18
N ILE A 40 7.26 4.51 -12.05
CA ILE A 40 5.94 4.45 -11.42
C ILE A 40 4.96 3.72 -12.36
N PRO A 41 4.29 2.64 -11.91
CA PRO A 41 3.33 1.94 -12.74
C PRO A 41 2.08 2.80 -12.98
N LEU A 42 1.63 2.86 -14.23
CA LEU A 42 0.49 3.68 -14.69
C LEU A 42 -0.83 3.38 -13.96
N SER A 43 -0.98 2.17 -13.38
CA SER A 43 -2.11 1.80 -12.53
C SER A 43 -2.21 2.66 -11.26
N LEU A 44 -1.08 3.12 -10.73
CA LEU A 44 -1.04 3.98 -9.54
C LEU A 44 -1.35 5.46 -9.87
N SER A 45 -1.14 5.88 -11.12
CA SER A 45 -1.40 7.25 -11.58
C SER A 45 -2.89 7.58 -11.71
N ASN A 46 -3.75 6.57 -11.88
CA ASN A 46 -5.20 6.71 -11.90
C ASN A 46 -5.79 6.10 -10.61
N PRO A 47 -6.02 6.89 -9.54
CA PRO A 47 -6.54 6.35 -8.28
C PRO A 47 -7.95 5.72 -8.41
N SER A 48 -8.70 6.03 -9.48
CA SER A 48 -9.97 5.36 -9.81
C SER A 48 -9.83 3.89 -10.22
N ILE A 49 -8.62 3.39 -10.49
CA ILE A 49 -8.36 1.97 -10.75
C ILE A 49 -8.28 1.19 -9.43
N LEU A 50 -7.87 1.84 -8.33
CA LEU A 50 -7.69 1.22 -7.01
C LEU A 50 -9.02 0.95 -6.26
N ASP A 51 -10.14 1.50 -6.72
CA ASP A 51 -11.49 1.24 -6.17
C ASP A 51 -12.08 -0.13 -6.60
N ASN A 52 -11.30 -0.98 -7.27
CA ASN A 52 -11.73 -2.31 -7.74
C ASN A 52 -10.84 -3.42 -7.15
N GLU A 53 -10.88 -3.58 -5.82
CA GLU A 53 -10.60 -4.89 -5.20
C GLU A 53 -11.86 -5.46 -4.56
N ASP A 54 -12.00 -6.76 -4.78
CA ASP A 54 -13.17 -7.60 -4.68
C ASP A 54 -14.06 -7.46 -3.43
N THR A 55 -15.36 -7.59 -3.66
CA THR A 55 -16.34 -7.79 -2.58
C THR A 55 -16.16 -9.19 -2.01
N ASP A 56 -15.73 -9.27 -0.75
CA ASP A 56 -15.35 -10.52 -0.06
C ASP A 56 -16.42 -11.61 -0.17
N GLU A 57 -16.09 -12.69 -0.89
CA GLU A 57 -16.97 -13.84 -1.07
C GLU A 57 -16.94 -14.71 0.20
N ARG A 58 -18.03 -14.62 0.99
CA ARG A 58 -18.54 -15.59 2.01
C ARG A 58 -18.36 -15.24 3.48
N VAL A 59 -19.20 -14.31 3.96
CA VAL A 59 -19.86 -14.36 5.29
C VAL A 59 -21.28 -13.77 5.17
N SER A 60 -22.40 -14.41 5.53
CA SER A 60 -22.73 -15.82 5.82
C SER A 60 -24.26 -16.05 5.64
N SER A 61 -24.76 -17.29 5.65
CA SER A 61 -26.14 -17.69 5.29
C SER A 61 -27.24 -17.39 6.34
N ALA A 62 -27.19 -16.23 7.00
CA ALA A 62 -28.07 -15.90 8.13
C ALA A 62 -29.36 -15.14 7.76
N SER A 63 -29.43 -14.49 6.59
CA SER A 63 -30.56 -13.62 6.20
C SER A 63 -31.60 -14.28 5.29
N LEU A 64 -31.61 -15.62 5.18
CA LEU A 64 -32.63 -16.37 4.41
C LEU A 64 -33.80 -16.91 5.27
N PHE A 65 -33.83 -16.56 6.56
CA PHE A 65 -34.84 -17.02 7.53
C PHE A 65 -35.30 -15.93 8.52
N TYR A 66 -35.45 -14.68 8.05
CA TYR A 66 -36.25 -13.66 8.72
C TYR A 66 -36.81 -12.63 7.74
#